data_AF-A0A8J2PPQ9-F1
#
_entry.id   AF-A0A8J2PPQ9-F1
#
_cell.length_a   1.000
_cell.length_b   1.000
_cell.length_c   1.000
_cell.angle_alpha   90.00
_cell.angle_beta   90.00
_cell.angle_gamma   90.00
#
_symmetry.space_group_name_H-M   'P 1'
#
loop_
_entity.id
_entity.type
_entity.pdbx_description
1 polymer ?
#
loop_
_entity_poly.entity_id
_entity_poly.type
_entity_poly.pdbx_seq_one_letter_code
_entity_poly.pdbx_strand_id
1 'polypeptide(L)'
;INENNPNVAIRDFYFEDVEHHENYTGKEDNFLNDIAIIKLSEPVDISQFKPIQLAGKEEGYTQNLKANGWGLKNCWSSSAEALREANV
;
A
#
# COMPACT_ATOMS: atom_id res chain seq x y z
N ILE A 1 2.80 4.69 15.64
CA ILE A 1 3.11 6.03 15.11
C ILE A 1 2.27 6.93 15.98
N ASN A 2 2.92 7.66 16.87
CA ASN A 2 2.19 8.63 17.67
C ASN A 2 1.88 9.81 16.74
N GLU A 3 0.61 10.04 16.46
CA GLU A 3 0.12 11.15 15.63
C GLU A 3 0.51 12.53 16.20
N ASN A 4 0.92 12.56 17.48
CA ASN A 4 1.44 13.75 18.17
C ASN A 4 2.98 13.83 18.23
N ASN A 5 3.71 13.01 17.46
CA ASN A 5 5.15 13.22 17.30
C ASN A 5 5.39 14.21 16.15
N PRO A 6 5.79 15.46 16.43
CA PRO A 6 5.99 16.49 15.41
C PRO A 6 7.11 16.16 14.41
N ASN A 7 7.86 15.07 14.62
CA ASN A 7 8.93 14.63 13.74
C ASN A 7 8.50 13.62 12.66
N VAL A 8 7.21 13.29 12.55
CA VAL A 8 6.68 12.51 11.42
C VAL A 8 5.92 13.46 10.49
N ALA A 9 6.55 13.84 9.38
CA ALA A 9 5.88 14.60 8.34
C ALA A 9 4.82 13.71 7.66
N ILE A 10 3.57 13.85 8.07
CA ILE A 10 2.43 13.34 7.30
C ILE A 10 2.17 14.37 6.20
N ARG A 11 2.18 13.92 4.95
CA ARG A 11 1.86 14.74 3.79
C ARG A 11 0.71 14.10 3.03
N ASP A 12 -0.34 14.86 2.84
CA ASP A 12 -1.45 14.48 1.99
C ASP A 12 -1.11 14.78 0.53
N PHE A 13 -1.47 13.85 -0.35
CA PHE A 13 -1.35 14.01 -1.80
C PHE A 13 -2.73 13.85 -2.44
N TYR A 14 -3.02 14.70 -3.42
CA TYR A 14 -4.18 14.52 -4.27
C TYR A 14 -3.83 13.60 -5.45
N PHE A 15 -4.81 12.85 -5.94
CA PHE A 15 -4.66 12.06 -7.15
C PHE A 15 -5.22 12.83 -8.35
N GLU A 16 -4.58 12.65 -9.50
CA GLU A 16 -5.05 13.12 -10.79
C GLU A 16 -5.97 12.07 -11.44
N ASP A 17 -5.60 10.80 -11.34
CA ASP A 17 -6.28 9.70 -12.02
C ASP A 17 -6.08 8.35 -11.29
N VAL A 18 -6.94 7.40 -11.58
CA VAL A 18 -6.88 6.01 -11.09
C VAL A 18 -7.13 5.05 -12.25
N GLU A 19 -6.11 4.27 -12.60
CA GLU A 19 -6.17 3.28 -13.65
C GLU A 19 -6.34 1.88 -13.07
N HIS A 20 -7.49 1.24 -13.35
CA HIS A 20 -7.74 -0.15 -12.98
C HIS A 20 -7.20 -1.10 -14.05
N HIS A 21 -6.83 -2.31 -13.65
CA HIS A 21 -6.54 -3.36 -14.63
C HIS A 21 -7.76 -3.60 -15.53
N GLU A 22 -7.55 -3.66 -16.85
CA GLU A 22 -8.63 -3.77 -17.86
C GLU A 22 -9.56 -4.98 -17.66
N ASN A 23 -9.02 -6.06 -17.09
CA ASN A 23 -9.75 -7.30 -16.81
C ASN A 23 -10.25 -7.40 -15.35
N TYR A 24 -10.19 -6.32 -14.58
CA TYR A 24 -10.82 -6.26 -13.27
C TYR A 24 -12.33 -6.00 -13.44
N THR A 25 -13.16 -6.93 -12.99
CA THR A 25 -14.61 -6.86 -13.17
C THR A 25 -15.34 -6.30 -11.95
N GLY A 26 -14.66 -6.15 -10.80
CA GLY A 26 -15.25 -5.74 -9.53
C GLY A 26 -16.32 -6.71 -8.98
N LYS A 27 -16.49 -7.87 -9.61
CA LYS A 27 -17.43 -8.91 -9.17
C LYS A 27 -16.71 -9.92 -8.27
N GLU A 28 -17.50 -10.69 -7.53
CA GLU A 28 -17.05 -11.75 -6.60
C GLU A 28 -16.27 -12.90 -7.25
N ASP A 29 -15.82 -12.76 -8.50
CA ASP A 29 -14.92 -13.68 -9.21
C ASP A 29 -13.51 -13.62 -8.59
N ASN A 30 -13.40 -13.94 -7.29
CA ASN A 30 -12.18 -14.08 -6.50
C ASN A 30 -11.24 -12.87 -6.51
N PHE A 31 -11.74 -11.66 -6.78
CA PHE A 31 -10.89 -10.48 -6.91
C PHE A 31 -9.79 -10.67 -7.98
N LEU A 32 -10.13 -11.34 -9.09
CA LEU A 32 -9.19 -11.56 -10.18
C LEU A 32 -8.71 -10.21 -10.76
N ASN A 33 -7.39 -10.08 -10.89
CA ASN A 33 -6.72 -8.84 -11.32
C ASN A 33 -7.04 -7.62 -10.44
N ASP A 34 -7.20 -7.82 -9.12
CA ASP A 34 -7.37 -6.72 -8.16
C ASP A 34 -6.07 -5.92 -7.99
N ILE A 35 -5.82 -5.04 -8.97
CA ILE A 35 -4.68 -4.14 -9.02
C ILE A 35 -5.08 -2.85 -9.73
N ALA A 36 -4.57 -1.72 -9.22
CA ALA A 36 -4.75 -0.40 -9.80
C ALA A 36 -3.50 0.45 -9.60
N ILE A 37 -3.32 1.46 -10.45
CA ILE A 37 -2.28 2.49 -10.33
C ILE A 37 -2.96 3.83 -10.04
N ILE A 38 -2.51 4.52 -8.99
CA ILE A 38 -2.97 5.87 -8.65
C ILE A 38 -1.91 6.86 -9.12
N LYS A 39 -2.30 7.76 -10.04
CA LYS A 39 -1.45 8.84 -10.50
C LYS A 39 -1.62 10.03 -9.57
N LEU A 40 -0.54 10.47 -8.93
CA LEU A 40 -0.55 11.65 -8.07
C LEU A 40 -0.60 12.93 -8.92
N SER A 41 -1.30 13.96 -8.44
CA SER A 41 -1.41 15.26 -9.13
C SER A 41 -0.11 16.06 -9.14
N GLU A 42 0.83 15.70 -8.27
CA GLU A 42 2.16 16.30 -8.20
C GLU A 42 3.24 15.23 -7.94
N PRO A 43 4.48 15.43 -8.43
CA PRO A 43 5.59 14.55 -8.13
C PRO A 43 5.95 14.53 -6.64
N VAL A 44 6.46 13.38 -6.18
CA VAL A 44 6.92 13.19 -4.80
C VAL A 44 8.44 13.40 -4.71
N ASP A 45 8.91 14.00 -3.62
CA ASP A 45 10.34 14.13 -3.32
C ASP A 45 10.95 12.76 -2.92
N ILE A 46 11.66 12.15 -3.85
CA ILE A 46 12.29 10.84 -3.66
C ILE A 46 13.45 10.83 -2.66
N SER A 47 13.91 12.00 -2.19
CA SER A 47 14.86 12.07 -1.07
C SER A 47 14.19 11.65 0.24
N GLN A 48 12.89 11.95 0.40
CA GLN A 48 12.09 11.67 1.59
C GLN A 48 11.28 10.37 1.46
N PHE A 49 10.78 10.07 0.26
CA PHE A 49 9.95 8.90 -0.01
C PHE A 49 10.69 7.93 -0.93
N LYS A 50 10.79 6.65 -0.56
CA LYS A 50 11.52 5.65 -1.35
C LYS A 50 10.54 4.70 -2.05
N PRO A 51 10.63 4.51 -3.38
CA PRO A 51 9.82 3.52 -4.08
C PRO A 51 10.26 2.10 -3.70
N ILE A 52 9.34 1.15 -3.85
CA ILE A 52 9.66 -0.28 -3.78
C ILE A 52 10.07 -0.79 -5.15
N GLN A 53 10.95 -1.79 -5.19
CA GLN A 53 11.31 -2.46 -6.43
C GLN A 53 10.18 -3.40 -6.87
N LEU A 54 9.86 -3.35 -8.17
CA LEU A 54 8.90 -4.29 -8.76
C LEU A 54 9.58 -5.62 -9.09
N ALA A 55 8.85 -6.69 -8.80
CA ALA A 55 9.16 -8.05 -9.17
C ALA A 55 9.36 -8.23 -10.68
N GLY A 56 10.36 -9.01 -11.08
CA GLY A 56 10.47 -9.54 -12.44
C GLY A 56 9.47 -10.67 -12.69
N LYS A 57 9.15 -10.94 -13.97
CA LYS A 57 8.11 -11.91 -14.38
C LYS A 57 8.38 -13.37 -13.95
N GLU A 58 9.64 -13.75 -13.75
CA GLU A 58 10.08 -15.16 -13.61
C GLU A 58 10.73 -15.45 -12.24
N GLU A 59 10.63 -14.53 -11.28
CA GLU A 59 11.28 -14.74 -9.99
C GLU A 59 10.44 -15.65 -9.09
N GLY A 60 10.98 -16.83 -8.78
CA GLY A 60 10.49 -17.64 -7.67
C GLY A 60 10.87 -17.00 -6.34
N TYR A 61 9.90 -16.64 -5.51
CA TYR A 61 10.14 -16.01 -4.21
C TYR A 61 10.28 -17.08 -3.12
N THR A 62 11.49 -17.26 -2.58
CA THR A 62 11.78 -18.11 -1.41
C THR A 62 12.09 -17.30 -0.14
N GLN A 63 11.81 -16.00 -0.18
CA GLN A 63 12.19 -15.05 0.87
C GLN A 63 11.11 -14.97 1.95
N ASN A 64 11.52 -14.65 3.19
CA ASN A 64 10.59 -14.30 4.25
C ASN A 64 9.79 -13.06 3.84
N LEU A 65 8.48 -13.18 3.83
CA LEU A 65 7.58 -12.10 3.42
C LEU A 65 7.18 -11.26 4.63
N LYS A 66 6.92 -9.98 4.36
CA LYS A 66 6.48 -9.01 5.35
C LYS A 66 5.27 -8.26 4.82
N ALA A 67 4.23 -8.17 5.64
CA ALA A 67 3.08 -7.32 5.41
C ALA A 67 3.10 -6.15 6.40
N ASN A 68 2.82 -4.94 5.92
CA ASN A 68 2.83 -3.72 6.71
C ASN A 68 1.51 -2.96 6.57
N GLY A 69 0.99 -2.39 7.66
CA GLY A 69 -0.20 -1.54 7.60
C GLY A 69 -0.76 -1.13 8.95
N TRP A 70 -1.89 -0.41 8.90
CA TRP A 70 -2.68 0.02 10.05
C TRP A 70 -4.03 -0.74 10.16
N GLY A 71 -4.15 -1.86 9.45
CA GLY A 71 -5.39 -2.65 9.38
C GLY A 71 -5.89 -3.13 10.75
N LEU A 72 -7.13 -3.64 10.75
CA LEU A 72 -7.76 -4.11 11.98
C LEU A 72 -6.93 -5.22 12.63
N LYS A 73 -6.77 -5.17 13.95
CA LYS A 73 -6.05 -6.21 14.71
C LYS A 73 -6.82 -7.55 14.71
N ASN A 74 -8.12 -7.48 14.51
CA ASN A 74 -9.05 -8.59 14.27
C ASN A 74 -10.30 -8.05 13.57
N CYS A 75 -11.21 -8.93 13.12
CA CYS A 75 -12.40 -8.56 12.33
C CYS A 75 -13.38 -7.58 13.00
N TRP A 76 -13.14 -7.14 14.24
CA TRP A 76 -14.07 -6.31 15.02
C TRP A 76 -13.39 -5.20 15.82
N SER A 77 -12.08 -4.99 15.65
CA SER A 77 -11.36 -3.95 16.37
C SER A 77 -11.34 -2.62 15.60
N SER A 78 -10.89 -1.56 16.25
CA SER A 78 -10.40 -0.37 15.56
C SER A 78 -9.11 -0.68 14.78
N SER A 79 -8.79 0.18 13.82
CA SER A 79 -7.48 0.22 13.16
C SER A 79 -6.36 0.40 14.19
N ALA A 80 -5.16 -0.03 13.84
CA ALA A 80 -4.01 0.25 14.68
C ALA A 80 -3.68 1.76 14.61
N GLU A 81 -3.44 2.40 15.76
CA GLU A 81 -2.92 3.77 15.84
C GLU A 81 -1.47 3.87 15.31
N ALA A 82 -0.81 2.74 15.10
CA ALA A 82 0.57 2.64 14.68
C ALA A 82 0.72 1.67 13.52
N LEU A 83 1.60 2.02 12.57
CA LEU A 83 2.07 1.07 11.56
C LEU A 83 2.60 -0.18 12.26
N ARG A 84 2.16 -1.34 11.77
CA ARG A 84 2.61 -2.65 12.25
C ARG A 84 3.18 -3.45 11.09
N GLU A 85 4.08 -4.35 11.42
CA GLU A 85 4.68 -5.34 10.52
C GLU A 85 4.28 -6.75 10.99
N ALA A 86 3.99 -7.64 10.06
CA ALA A 86 3.76 -9.06 10.28
C ALA A 86 4.62 -9.89 9.32
N ASN A 87 5.20 -10.98 9.81
CA ASN A 87 5.85 -11.98 8.95
C ASN A 87 4.79 -12.94 8.41
N VAL A 88 4.91 -13.31 7.13
CA VAL A 88 3.98 -14.17 6.39
C VAL A 88 4.68 -15.44 5.92
#